data_AF-A0A0H5QIJ3-F1
#
_entry.id   AF-A0A0H5QIJ3-F1
#
_cell.length_a   1.000
_cell.length_b   1.000
_cell.length_c   1.000
_cell.angle_alpha   90.00
_cell.angle_beta   90.00
_cell.angle_gamma   90.00
#
_symmetry.space_group_name_H-M   'P 1'
#
loop_
_entity.id
_entity.type
_entity.pdbx_description
1 polymer ?
#
loop_
_entity_poly.entity_id
_entity_poly.type
_entity_poly.pdbx_seq_one_letter_code
_entity_poly.pdbx_strand_id
1 'polypeptide(L)'
;MVEIGESSTIEVHQSMDMMIDRAIAERLTNEFNNRLREIMYRHEDVWKTKLGNDPSAKVSAMKIHFKADCPHYRARARRYSPVHQNFMHMHTADLEQNGFIYRNPHARSAGIAAVRKAAIFE
;
A
#
# COMPACT_ATOMS: atom_id res chain seq x y z
N MET A 1 2.75 8.83 -3.12
CA MET A 1 3.09 7.57 -2.40
C MET A 1 1.82 7.00 -1.78
N VAL A 2 1.68 5.68 -1.56
CA VAL A 2 0.44 5.16 -0.92
C VAL A 2 0.50 5.48 0.58
N GLU A 3 -0.50 6.20 1.09
CA GLU A 3 -0.64 6.49 2.52
C GLU A 3 -0.94 5.21 3.29
N ILE A 4 -0.27 5.04 4.43
CA ILE A 4 -0.44 3.89 5.32
C ILE A 4 -1.31 4.30 6.50
N GLY A 5 -2.26 3.44 6.85
CA GLY A 5 -3.14 3.62 8.00
C GLY A 5 -4.58 3.21 7.71
N GLU A 6 -5.44 3.44 8.70
CA GLU A 6 -6.86 3.12 8.55
C GLU A 6 -7.58 4.17 7.69
N SER A 7 -8.42 3.67 6.77
CA SER A 7 -9.33 4.51 6.00
C SER A 7 -10.56 4.82 6.84
N SER A 8 -10.96 6.10 6.91
CA SER A 8 -12.25 6.48 7.49
C SER A 8 -13.38 6.16 6.52
N THR A 9 -14.48 5.59 7.01
CA THR A 9 -15.70 5.34 6.20
C THR A 9 -16.17 6.60 5.47
N ILE A 10 -16.10 7.76 6.14
CA ILE A 10 -16.53 9.04 5.56
C ILE A 10 -15.65 9.43 4.37
N GLU A 11 -14.32 9.29 4.50
CA GLU A 11 -13.38 9.60 3.42
C GLU A 11 -13.56 8.67 2.22
N VAL A 12 -13.81 7.38 2.48
CA VAL A 12 -14.08 6.37 1.45
C VAL A 12 -15.37 6.69 0.70
N HIS A 13 -16.46 6.97 1.41
CA HIS A 13 -17.74 7.32 0.80
C HIS A 13 -17.65 8.59 -0.05
N GLN A 14 -17.00 9.64 0.45
CA GLN A 14 -16.77 10.87 -0.32
C GLN A 14 -15.98 10.59 -1.60
N SER A 15 -14.93 9.78 -1.51
CA SER A 15 -14.12 9.39 -2.67
C SER A 15 -14.94 8.57 -3.68
N MET A 16 -15.76 7.64 -3.19
CA MET A 16 -16.65 6.84 -4.03
C MET A 16 -17.67 7.70 -4.78
N ASP A 17 -18.34 8.63 -4.09
CA ASP A 17 -19.32 9.53 -4.71
C ASP A 17 -18.66 10.40 -5.78
N MET A 18 -17.46 10.95 -5.50
CA MET A 18 -16.69 11.71 -6.49
C MET A 18 -16.35 10.87 -7.73
N MET A 19 -15.98 9.61 -7.56
CA MET A 19 -15.68 8.71 -8.69
C MET A 19 -16.94 8.37 -9.49
N ILE A 20 -18.08 8.19 -8.83
CA ILE A 20 -19.37 7.94 -9.49
C ILE A 20 -19.80 9.16 -10.30
N ASP A 21 -19.74 10.36 -9.71
CA ASP A 21 -20.11 11.59 -10.40
C ASP A 21 -19.21 11.86 -11.61
N ARG A 22 -17.91 11.56 -11.49
CA ARG A 22 -16.99 11.58 -12.62
C ARG A 22 -17.39 10.61 -13.73
N ALA A 23 -17.72 9.36 -13.39
CA ALA A 23 -18.15 8.38 -14.37
C ALA A 23 -19.41 8.82 -15.12
N ILE A 24 -20.37 9.43 -14.41
CA ILE A 24 -21.59 10.01 -14.99
C ILE A 24 -21.23 11.15 -15.97
N ALA A 25 -20.33 12.04 -15.59
CA ALA A 25 -19.85 13.12 -16.45
C ALA A 25 -19.14 12.59 -17.72
N GLU A 26 -18.47 11.44 -17.63
CA GLU A 26 -17.76 10.78 -18.74
C GLU A 26 -18.67 9.90 -19.64
N ARG A 27 -19.99 10.13 -19.63
CA ARG A 27 -21.03 9.51 -20.48
C ARG A 27 -21.54 8.12 -20.04
N LEU A 28 -21.53 7.83 -18.74
CA LEU A 28 -22.36 6.72 -18.23
C LEU A 28 -23.85 7.06 -18.52
N THR A 29 -24.58 6.17 -19.18
CA THR A 29 -26.01 6.37 -19.40
C THR A 29 -26.76 6.31 -18.08
N ASN A 30 -27.79 7.16 -17.93
CA ASN A 30 -28.58 7.28 -16.70
C ASN A 30 -29.17 5.96 -16.19
N GLU A 31 -29.39 4.99 -17.09
CA GLU A 31 -29.85 3.64 -16.76
C GLU A 31 -28.89 2.87 -15.85
N PHE A 32 -27.57 3.09 -15.98
CA PHE A 32 -26.56 2.41 -15.17
C PHE A 32 -26.18 3.18 -13.91
N ASN A 33 -26.56 4.46 -13.76
CA ASN A 33 -26.17 5.28 -12.61
C ASN A 33 -26.61 4.66 -11.28
N ASN A 34 -27.88 4.24 -11.21
CA ASN A 34 -28.44 3.62 -10.01
C ASN A 34 -27.78 2.26 -9.74
N ARG A 35 -27.53 1.50 -10.80
CA ARG A 35 -26.89 0.19 -10.69
C ARG A 35 -25.43 0.29 -10.25
N LEU A 36 -24.70 1.30 -10.73
CA LEU A 36 -23.33 1.58 -10.32
C LEU A 36 -23.27 1.97 -8.84
N ARG A 37 -24.10 2.92 -8.40
CA ARG A 37 -24.20 3.31 -6.98
C ARG A 37 -24.50 2.09 -6.10
N GLU A 38 -25.49 1.28 -6.48
CA GLU A 38 -25.84 0.07 -5.74
C GLU A 38 -24.66 -0.90 -5.58
N ILE A 39 -23.92 -1.18 -6.66
CA ILE A 39 -22.76 -2.09 -6.62
C ILE A 39 -21.63 -1.52 -5.76
N MET A 40 -21.34 -0.23 -5.91
CA MET A 40 -20.26 0.44 -5.19
C MET A 40 -20.50 0.38 -3.68
N TYR A 41 -21.69 0.77 -3.22
CA TYR A 41 -22.06 0.74 -1.80
C TYR A 41 -22.28 -0.68 -1.26
N ARG A 42 -22.72 -1.64 -2.09
CA ARG A 42 -22.80 -3.06 -1.69
C ARG A 42 -21.44 -3.64 -1.30
N HIS A 43 -20.36 -3.15 -1.91
CA HIS A 43 -18.98 -3.61 -1.67
C HIS A 43 -18.13 -2.50 -1.05
N GLU A 44 -18.71 -1.71 -0.15
CA GLU A 44 -18.03 -0.58 0.50
C GLU A 44 -16.76 -1.00 1.26
N ASP A 45 -16.70 -2.25 1.72
CA ASP A 45 -15.58 -2.83 2.47
C ASP A 45 -14.32 -3.07 1.62
N VAL A 46 -14.49 -3.18 0.30
CA VAL A 46 -13.40 -3.38 -0.67
C VAL A 46 -12.64 -2.09 -0.93
N TRP A 47 -13.29 -0.93 -0.80
CA TRP A 47 -12.70 0.35 -1.13
C TRP A 47 -11.95 0.94 0.06
N LYS A 48 -10.72 1.39 -0.19
CA LYS A 48 -9.84 1.99 0.83
C LYS A 48 -9.17 3.22 0.25
N THR A 49 -9.03 4.27 1.06
CA THR A 49 -8.25 5.48 0.70
C THR A 49 -6.79 5.32 1.13
N LYS A 50 -6.54 4.52 2.16
CA LYS A 50 -5.22 4.26 2.76
C LYS A 50 -5.01 2.76 2.92
N LEU A 51 -3.75 2.34 2.86
CA LEU A 51 -3.37 0.94 3.06
C LEU A 51 -3.28 0.64 4.57
N GLY A 52 -4.32 -0.02 5.10
CA GLY A 52 -4.41 -0.40 6.50
C GLY A 52 -3.98 -1.84 6.77
N ASN A 53 -3.96 -2.21 8.06
CA ASN A 53 -3.69 -3.57 8.51
C ASN A 53 -4.91 -4.49 8.32
N ASP A 54 -5.34 -4.66 7.07
CA ASP A 54 -6.42 -5.58 6.72
C ASP A 54 -5.97 -7.05 6.96
N PRO A 55 -6.89 -7.95 7.34
CA PRO A 55 -6.55 -9.34 7.57
C PRO A 55 -5.97 -9.98 6.29
N SER A 56 -4.97 -10.83 6.47
CA SER A 56 -4.39 -11.58 5.35
C SER A 56 -5.45 -12.38 4.60
N ALA A 57 -5.35 -12.41 3.28
CA ALA A 57 -6.23 -13.23 2.46
C ALA A 57 -6.21 -14.70 2.90
N LYS A 58 -7.35 -15.38 2.78
CA LYS A 58 -7.51 -16.82 3.14
C LYS A 58 -6.87 -17.74 2.10
N VAL A 59 -5.58 -17.53 1.85
CA VAL A 59 -4.76 -18.28 0.90
C VAL A 59 -3.50 -18.78 1.61
N SER A 60 -2.92 -19.87 1.12
CA SER A 60 -1.64 -20.34 1.65
C SER A 60 -0.56 -19.27 1.49
N ALA A 61 0.24 -19.07 2.54
CA ALA A 61 1.35 -18.13 2.51
C ALA A 61 2.30 -18.41 1.33
N MET A 62 2.75 -17.33 0.68
CA MET A 62 3.69 -17.42 -0.44
C MET A 62 5.02 -18.03 0.03
N LYS A 63 5.45 -19.12 -0.61
CA LYS A 63 6.75 -19.76 -0.36
C LYS A 63 7.74 -19.34 -1.44
N ILE A 64 8.83 -18.69 -1.02
CA ILE A 64 9.92 -18.30 -1.90
C ILE A 64 10.87 -19.50 -2.04
N HIS A 65 11.08 -19.96 -3.28
CA HIS A 65 12.02 -21.03 -3.59
C HIS A 65 13.25 -20.43 -4.28
N PHE A 66 14.42 -20.64 -3.69
CA PHE A 66 15.68 -20.24 -4.29
C PHE A 66 16.13 -21.28 -5.33
N LYS A 67 16.82 -20.81 -6.37
CA LYS A 67 17.56 -21.72 -7.25
C LYS A 67 18.62 -22.46 -6.44
N ALA A 68 18.95 -23.69 -6.86
CA ALA A 68 20.06 -24.43 -6.29
C ALA A 68 21.33 -23.56 -6.31
N ASP A 69 22.12 -23.67 -5.24
CA ASP A 69 23.39 -22.95 -5.05
C ASP A 69 23.30 -21.42 -5.11
N CYS A 70 22.12 -20.83 -4.91
CA CYS A 70 21.96 -19.38 -4.82
C CYS A 70 22.69 -18.85 -3.58
N PRO A 71 23.74 -18.03 -3.72
CA PRO A 71 24.47 -17.52 -2.58
C PRO A 71 23.61 -16.54 -1.78
N HIS A 72 23.71 -16.60 -0.46
CA HIS A 72 23.13 -15.59 0.41
C HIS A 72 23.88 -14.26 0.22
N TYR A 73 23.16 -13.22 -0.17
CA TYR A 73 23.73 -11.89 -0.34
C TYR A 73 23.29 -10.95 0.79
N ARG A 74 24.24 -10.27 1.42
CA ARG A 74 23.99 -9.23 2.41
C ARG A 74 24.63 -7.93 1.94
N ALA A 75 23.81 -7.04 1.40
CA ALA A 75 24.27 -5.74 0.95
C ALA A 75 24.76 -4.89 2.13
N ARG A 76 25.80 -4.09 1.90
CA ARG A 76 26.23 -3.06 2.85
C ARG A 76 25.22 -1.90 2.86
N ALA A 77 24.95 -1.35 4.04
CA ALA A 77 24.11 -0.15 4.19
C ALA A 77 24.67 1.02 3.37
N ARG A 78 23.81 1.72 2.63
CA ARG A 78 24.18 2.92 1.88
C ARG A 78 24.10 4.15 2.76
N ARG A 79 24.93 5.16 2.43
CA ARG A 79 24.83 6.50 3.00
C ARG A 79 23.77 7.29 2.23
N TYR A 80 22.73 7.72 2.91
CA TYR A 80 21.69 8.60 2.37
C TYR A 80 21.84 10.02 2.93
N SER A 81 21.31 11.02 2.23
CA SER A 81 21.19 12.37 2.79
C SER A 81 20.26 12.35 4.01
N PRO A 82 20.38 13.31 4.96
CA PRO A 82 19.53 13.35 6.15
C PRO A 82 18.03 13.29 5.84
N VAL A 83 17.59 14.00 4.79
CA VAL A 83 16.19 14.02 4.36
C VAL A 83 15.71 12.62 3.95
N HIS A 84 16.50 11.90 3.16
CA HIS A 84 16.16 10.53 2.73
C HIS A 84 16.18 9.55 3.92
N GLN A 85 17.09 9.74 4.88
CA GLN A 85 17.12 8.91 6.10
C GLN A 85 15.88 9.12 6.94
N ASN A 86 15.45 10.37 7.14
CA ASN A 86 14.25 10.68 7.91
C ASN A 86 13.00 10.06 7.27
N PHE A 87 12.85 10.21 5.96
CA PHE A 87 11.78 9.56 5.20
C PHE A 87 11.78 8.05 5.41
N MET A 88 12.92 7.39 5.22
CA MET A 88 13.04 5.93 5.41
C MET A 88 12.66 5.51 6.83
N HIS A 89 13.08 6.28 7.82
CA HIS A 89 12.77 5.99 9.21
C HIS A 89 11.28 6.10 9.51
N MET A 90 10.64 7.21 9.13
CA MET A 90 9.21 7.42 9.31
C MET A 90 8.40 6.36 8.56
N HIS A 91 8.70 6.15 7.28
CA HIS A 91 7.95 5.20 6.47
C HIS A 91 8.09 3.75 6.96
N THR A 92 9.29 3.34 7.40
CA THR A 92 9.47 2.00 7.98
C THR A 92 8.79 1.85 9.33
N ALA A 93 8.70 2.92 10.12
CA ALA A 93 7.91 2.92 11.36
C ALA A 93 6.42 2.73 11.05
N ASP A 94 5.87 3.44 10.06
CA ASP A 94 4.47 3.27 9.64
C ASP A 94 4.19 1.84 9.17
N LEU A 95 5.10 1.25 8.38
CA LEU A 95 5.01 -0.14 7.93
C LEU A 95 5.07 -1.14 9.09
N GLU A 96 5.95 -0.91 10.08
CA GLU A 96 6.10 -1.77 11.26
C GLU A 96 4.85 -1.67 12.16
N GLN A 97 4.32 -0.46 12.39
CA GLN A 97 3.12 -0.22 13.18
C GLN A 97 1.88 -0.88 12.56
N ASN A 98 1.79 -0.92 11.23
CA ASN A 98 0.68 -1.55 10.51
C ASN A 98 0.92 -3.05 10.22
N GLY A 99 1.99 -3.65 10.77
CA GLY A 99 2.23 -5.10 10.70
C GLY A 99 2.72 -5.61 9.34
N PHE A 100 3.08 -4.73 8.41
CA PHE A 100 3.58 -5.14 7.08
C PHE A 100 5.02 -5.64 7.11
N ILE A 101 5.82 -5.14 8.05
CA ILE A 101 7.21 -5.56 8.25
C ILE A 101 7.49 -5.82 9.73
N TYR A 102 8.58 -6.54 10.00
CA TYR A 102 9.08 -6.79 11.34
C TYR A 102 10.61 -6.77 11.34
N ARG A 103 11.22 -6.48 12.50
CA ARG A 103 12.67 -6.53 12.67
C ARG A 103 13.18 -7.96 12.68
N ASN A 104 14.15 -8.26 11.82
CA ASN A 104 14.83 -9.56 11.76
C ASN A 104 16.37 -9.41 11.83
N PRO A 105 16.96 -9.39 13.04
CA PRO A 105 18.41 -9.29 13.22
C PRO A 105 19.19 -10.49 12.66
N HIS A 106 18.54 -11.64 12.52
CA HIS A 106 19.17 -12.90 12.09
C HIS A 106 18.98 -13.20 10.60
N ALA A 107 18.49 -12.23 9.82
CA ALA A 107 18.27 -12.40 8.38
C ALA A 107 19.57 -12.78 7.66
N ARG A 108 19.59 -13.93 6.98
CA ARG A 108 20.78 -14.42 6.25
C ARG A 108 21.13 -13.58 5.04
N SER A 109 20.16 -12.85 4.49
CA SER A 109 20.31 -12.01 3.32
C SER A 109 19.65 -10.65 3.56
N ALA A 110 20.19 -9.60 2.93
CA ALA A 110 19.66 -8.25 3.02
C ALA A 110 19.86 -7.49 1.70
N GLY A 111 18.81 -6.81 1.26
CA GLY A 111 18.83 -5.93 0.10
C GLY A 111 19.06 -4.46 0.49
N ILE A 112 19.17 -3.60 -0.53
CA ILE A 112 19.24 -2.15 -0.34
C ILE A 112 17.87 -1.56 -0.64
N ALA A 113 17.34 -0.75 0.29
CA ALA A 113 16.15 0.05 0.02
C ALA A 113 16.51 1.30 -0.79
N ALA A 114 15.74 1.63 -1.82
CA ALA A 114 15.95 2.81 -2.64
C ALA A 114 14.77 3.77 -2.52
N VAL A 115 15.06 5.06 -2.29
CA VAL A 115 14.06 6.14 -2.24
C VAL A 115 14.14 6.94 -3.53
N ARG A 116 13.00 7.16 -4.20
CA ARG A 116 12.92 8.08 -5.34
C ARG A 116 12.83 9.52 -4.84
N LYS A 117 13.51 10.46 -5.52
CA LYS A 117 13.50 11.88 -5.15
C LYS A 117 12.09 12.50 -5.04
N ALA A 118 11.14 12.08 -5.87
CA ALA A 118 9.78 12.61 -5.85
C ALA A 118 8.99 12.26 -4.56
N ALA A 119 9.33 11.16 -3.89
CA ALA A 119 8.61 10.72 -2.68
C ALA A 119 8.93 11.55 -1.42
N ILE A 120 9.75 12.60 -1.55
CA ILE A 120 10.22 13.46 -0.46
C ILE A 120 9.63 14.87 -0.54
N PHE A 121 9.00 15.22 -1.66
CA PHE A 121 8.46 16.56 -1.94
C PHE A 121 6.95 16.57 -2.26
N GLU A 122 6.29 15.43 -2.10
CA GLU A 122 4.81 15.31 -2.02
C GLU A 122 4.41 15.32 -0.55
#